data_AF-A0A2D4PRB1-F1
#
_entry.id   AF-A0A2D4PRB1-F1
#
_cell.length_a   1.000
_cell.length_b   1.000
_cell.length_c   1.000
_cell.angle_alpha   90.00
_cell.angle_beta   90.00
_cell.angle_gamma   90.00
#
_symmetry.space_group_name_H-M   'P 1'
#
loop_
_entity.id
_entity.type
_entity.pdbx_description
1 polymer ?
#
loop_
_entity_poly.entity_id
_entity_poly.type
_entity_poly.pdbx_seq_one_letter_code
_entity_poly.pdbx_strand_id
1 'polypeptide(L)'
;MKGVVERFNEDFIETRRKALHKFLNRIADHPTLTFNEDFKIFLTAQAEELSSHRKQGPGLLSRMGQTVKAVASSMRGSAVKNRPEIFTEMSDYMDVFNQKINLLNKISHRVYKEKKDYFNEMKEFGPIHTLWSASEEDLEDTLKGMATGIDQCCKAADKWMAALSESFFPVIHEYLLYNEILMGVLKRRDQIQAELDSKTDAMYNKKAENGLLPEEIGKLEDKLECANNALQADWDRWKHSLHLDMKAAFGTMAENNLSYYEEDFR
;
A
#
# COMPACT_ATOMS: atom_id res chain seq x y z
N MET A 1 -16.20 17.15 11.47
CA MET A 1 -15.36 17.37 12.67
C MET A 1 -14.60 16.13 13.12
N LYS A 2 -15.19 14.91 13.14
CA LYS A 2 -14.51 13.66 13.56
C LYS A 2 -13.16 13.40 12.84
N GLY A 3 -13.11 13.54 11.51
CA GLY A 3 -11.88 13.32 10.74
C GLY A 3 -10.81 14.42 10.82
N VAL A 4 -11.02 15.51 11.57
CA VAL A 4 -9.99 16.54 11.84
C VAL A 4 -9.33 16.27 13.20
N VAL A 5 -10.09 15.78 14.17
CA VAL A 5 -9.57 15.40 15.50
C VAL A 5 -8.73 14.11 15.40
N GLU A 6 -9.11 13.16 14.54
CA GLU A 6 -8.30 11.95 14.28
C GLU A 6 -6.93 12.25 13.65
N ARG A 7 -6.76 13.39 12.95
CA ARG A 7 -5.49 13.75 12.28
C ARG A 7 -4.39 14.22 13.23
N PHE A 8 -4.73 14.46 14.49
CA PHE A 8 -3.79 14.88 15.52
C PHE A 8 -3.74 13.89 16.70
N ASN A 9 -4.39 12.74 16.58
CA ASN A 9 -4.19 11.65 17.55
C ASN A 9 -2.74 11.15 17.44
N GLU A 10 -2.13 10.82 18.58
CA GLU A 10 -0.78 10.27 18.70
C GLU A 10 -0.62 9.02 17.83
N ASP A 11 -1.58 8.11 17.84
CA ASP A 11 -1.57 6.89 17.02
C ASP A 11 -1.49 7.20 15.52
N PHE A 12 -2.26 8.21 15.09
CA PHE A 12 -2.27 8.66 13.69
C PHE A 12 -0.94 9.30 13.32
N ILE A 13 -0.40 10.16 14.18
CA ILE A 13 0.88 10.83 13.96
C ILE A 13 2.00 9.79 13.87
N GLU A 14 2.01 8.81 14.76
CA GLU A 14 3.04 7.76 14.79
C GLU A 14 2.95 6.83 13.57
N THR A 15 1.73 6.42 13.20
CA THR A 15 1.50 5.64 11.97
C THR A 15 2.00 6.41 10.75
N ARG A 16 1.69 7.70 10.67
CA ARG A 16 2.13 8.58 9.58
C ARG A 16 3.65 8.74 9.57
N ARG A 17 4.28 8.91 10.73
CA ARG A 17 5.74 9.04 10.86
C ARG A 17 6.44 7.77 10.37
N LYS A 18 5.99 6.59 10.80
CA LYS A 18 6.51 5.28 10.35
C LYS A 18 6.36 5.12 8.84
N ALA A 19 5.18 5.46 8.28
CA ALA A 19 4.93 5.38 6.84
C ALA A 19 5.81 6.33 6.02
N LEU A 20 5.97 7.59 6.46
CA LEU A 20 6.84 8.57 5.81
C LEU A 20 8.31 8.15 5.88
N HIS A 21 8.76 7.63 7.01
CA HIS A 21 10.13 7.11 7.15
C HIS A 21 10.40 5.97 6.16
N LYS A 22 9.48 4.99 6.08
CA LYS A 22 9.58 3.89 5.12
C LYS A 22 9.57 4.39 3.68
N PHE A 23 8.70 5.34 3.36
CA PHE A 23 8.64 5.96 2.04
C PHE A 23 9.96 6.64 1.64
N LEU A 24 10.54 7.45 2.54
CA LEU A 24 11.82 8.13 2.28
C LEU A 24 12.95 7.13 2.09
N ASN A 25 13.04 6.10 2.93
CA ASN A 25 14.06 5.04 2.77
C ASN A 25 13.90 4.32 1.43
N ARG A 26 12.67 3.96 1.02
CA ARG A 26 12.43 3.32 -0.28
C ARG A 26 12.86 4.18 -1.46
N ILE A 27 12.68 5.51 -1.38
CA ILE A 27 13.18 6.41 -2.43
C ILE A 27 14.71 6.46 -2.40
N ALA A 28 15.32 6.57 -1.22
CA ALA A 28 16.76 6.62 -1.05
C ALA A 28 17.46 5.32 -1.52
N ASP A 29 16.84 4.17 -1.32
CA ASP A 29 17.32 2.85 -1.74
C ASP A 29 17.07 2.57 -3.23
N HIS A 30 16.23 3.37 -3.90
CA HIS A 30 15.91 3.15 -5.30
C HIS A 30 17.02 3.68 -6.23
N PRO A 31 17.57 2.86 -7.14
CA PRO A 31 18.75 3.21 -7.94
C PRO A 31 18.54 4.42 -8.85
N THR A 32 17.30 4.72 -9.22
CA THR A 32 16.97 5.90 -10.04
C THR A 32 16.43 7.07 -9.22
N LEU A 33 15.64 6.81 -8.18
CA LEU A 33 14.91 7.89 -7.49
C LEU A 33 15.80 8.60 -6.46
N THR A 34 16.81 7.91 -5.93
CA THR A 34 17.81 8.49 -5.02
C THR A 34 18.55 9.68 -5.64
N PHE A 35 18.74 9.69 -6.96
CA PHE A 35 19.42 10.76 -7.68
C PHE A 35 18.47 11.90 -8.13
N ASN A 36 17.17 11.79 -7.84
CA ASN A 36 16.20 12.80 -8.24
C ASN A 36 16.47 14.15 -7.55
N GLU A 37 16.46 15.23 -8.32
CA GLU A 37 16.82 16.55 -7.80
C GLU A 37 15.78 17.11 -6.83
N ASP A 38 14.48 16.88 -7.09
CA ASP A 38 13.42 17.26 -6.15
C ASP A 38 13.59 16.53 -4.81
N PHE A 39 14.02 15.27 -4.83
CA PHE A 39 14.27 14.49 -3.62
C PHE A 39 15.46 15.04 -2.82
N LYS A 40 16.56 15.38 -3.49
CA LYS A 40 17.72 16.04 -2.83
C LYS A 40 17.31 17.37 -2.22
N ILE A 41 16.67 18.24 -3.00
CA ILE A 41 16.18 19.54 -2.52
C ILE A 41 15.23 19.35 -1.35
N PHE A 42 14.31 18.39 -1.41
CA PHE A 42 13.40 18.09 -0.31
C PHE A 42 14.13 17.73 0.99
N LEU A 43 15.26 17.03 0.91
CA LEU A 43 16.06 16.62 2.07
C LEU A 43 17.07 17.68 2.54
N THR A 44 17.60 18.52 1.65
CA THR A 44 18.75 19.38 1.95
C THR A 44 18.46 20.88 1.93
N ALA A 45 17.40 21.33 1.25
CA ALA A 45 17.12 22.75 1.08
C ALA A 45 16.66 23.39 2.39
N GLN A 46 17.07 24.65 2.61
CA GLN A 46 16.50 25.45 3.69
C GLN A 46 15.06 25.86 3.36
N ALA A 47 14.27 26.21 4.39
CA ALA A 47 12.83 26.46 4.23
C ALA A 47 12.50 27.52 3.16
N GLU A 48 13.34 28.55 3.02
CA GLU A 48 13.18 29.60 2.01
C GLU A 48 13.46 29.09 0.59
N GLU A 49 14.52 28.31 0.40
CA GLU A 49 14.90 27.69 -0.87
C GLU A 49 13.82 26.71 -1.36
N LEU A 50 13.27 25.90 -0.45
CA LEU A 50 12.19 24.95 -0.74
C LEU A 50 10.91 25.66 -1.22
N SER A 51 10.59 26.82 -0.61
CA SER A 51 9.43 27.63 -1.01
C SER A 51 9.54 28.20 -2.42
N SER A 52 10.77 28.50 -2.85
CA SER A 52 11.08 29.04 -4.18
C SER A 52 11.00 27.95 -5.24
N HIS A 53 11.52 26.75 -4.95
CA HIS A 53 11.48 25.59 -5.85
C HIS A 53 10.05 25.09 -6.08
N ARG A 54 9.21 25.09 -5.02
CA ARG A 54 7.79 24.73 -5.11
C ARG A 54 7.00 25.60 -6.10
N LYS A 55 7.39 26.86 -6.29
CA LYS A 55 6.73 27.80 -7.22
C LYS A 55 7.15 27.58 -8.68
N GLN A 56 8.24 26.85 -8.94
CA GLN A 56 8.78 26.59 -10.27
C GLN A 56 8.28 25.27 -10.88
N GLY A 57 7.73 24.36 -10.07
CA GLY A 57 7.23 23.07 -10.56
C GLY A 57 6.01 23.21 -11.50
N PRO A 58 5.79 22.24 -12.42
CA PRO A 58 4.62 22.25 -13.29
C PRO A 58 3.34 22.30 -12.45
N GLY A 59 2.49 23.31 -12.66
CA GLY A 59 1.25 23.46 -11.89
C GLY A 59 0.39 22.19 -11.95
N LEU A 60 -0.35 21.90 -10.87
CA LEU A 60 -1.23 20.72 -10.74
C LEU A 60 -2.13 20.47 -11.97
N LEU A 61 -2.52 21.55 -12.66
CA LEU A 61 -3.35 21.51 -13.86
C LEU A 61 -2.65 20.84 -15.07
N SER A 62 -1.32 20.96 -15.19
CA SER A 62 -0.57 20.37 -16.31
C SER A 62 -0.50 18.84 -16.24
N ARG A 63 -0.43 18.27 -15.01
CA ARG A 63 -0.45 16.82 -14.77
C ARG A 63 -1.84 16.23 -15.04
N MET A 64 -2.89 16.97 -14.73
CA MET A 64 -4.28 16.53 -14.94
C MET A 64 -4.64 16.40 -16.43
N GLY A 65 -4.06 17.24 -17.30
CA GLY A 65 -4.27 17.18 -18.75
C GLY A 65 -3.80 15.86 -19.39
N GLN A 66 -2.72 15.26 -18.89
CA GLN A 66 -2.25 13.95 -19.36
C GLN A 66 -3.14 12.81 -18.87
N THR A 67 -3.66 12.90 -17.63
CA THR A 67 -4.59 11.93 -17.06
C THR A 67 -5.95 11.93 -17.77
N VAL A 68 -6.49 13.11 -18.10
CA VAL A 68 -7.77 13.20 -18.86
C VAL A 68 -7.61 12.62 -20.27
N LYS A 69 -6.49 12.89 -20.96
CA LYS A 69 -6.20 12.31 -22.28
C LYS A 69 -6.03 10.78 -22.21
N ALA A 70 -5.47 10.26 -21.13
CA ALA A 70 -5.35 8.82 -20.85
C ALA A 70 -6.73 8.17 -20.62
N VAL A 71 -7.62 8.80 -19.85
CA VAL A 71 -8.99 8.30 -19.58
C VAL A 71 -9.84 8.30 -20.84
N ALA A 72 -9.82 9.39 -21.63
CA ALA A 72 -10.55 9.47 -22.90
C ALA A 72 -10.08 8.46 -23.96
N SER A 73 -8.80 8.05 -23.90
CA SER A 73 -8.26 7.01 -24.78
C SER A 73 -8.67 5.60 -24.33
N SER A 74 -8.79 5.37 -23.01
CA SER A 74 -9.31 4.08 -22.49
C SER A 74 -10.80 3.84 -22.75
N MET A 75 -11.60 4.89 -22.95
CA MET A 75 -13.02 4.74 -23.34
C MET A 75 -13.21 4.35 -24.82
N ARG A 76 -12.16 4.44 -25.65
CA ARG A 76 -12.24 4.11 -27.09
C ARG A 76 -11.92 2.66 -27.42
N GLY A 77 -11.71 1.79 -26.43
CA GLY A 77 -11.67 0.35 -26.63
C GLY A 77 -10.66 -0.14 -27.67
N SER A 78 -9.57 0.61 -27.90
CA SER A 78 -8.49 0.12 -28.77
C SER A 78 -7.73 -0.96 -28.01
N ALA A 79 -8.11 -2.21 -28.22
CA ALA A 79 -7.34 -3.35 -27.75
C ALA A 79 -5.89 -3.20 -28.22
N VAL A 80 -4.94 -3.37 -27.29
CA VAL A 80 -3.51 -3.37 -27.61
C VAL A 80 -3.26 -4.59 -28.50
N LYS A 81 -2.85 -4.39 -29.75
CA LYS A 81 -2.67 -5.49 -30.70
C LYS A 81 -1.32 -6.19 -30.47
N ASN A 82 -0.28 -5.40 -30.19
CA ASN A 82 1.09 -5.88 -30.09
C ASN A 82 1.61 -5.82 -28.64
N ARG A 83 0.87 -6.39 -27.68
CA ARG A 83 1.33 -6.43 -26.29
C ARG A 83 2.38 -7.56 -26.14
N PRO A 84 3.62 -7.25 -25.71
CA PRO A 84 4.60 -8.29 -25.43
C PRO A 84 4.16 -9.19 -24.27
N GLU A 85 4.45 -10.49 -24.37
CA GLU A 85 3.96 -11.52 -23.44
C GLU A 85 4.30 -11.22 -21.98
N ILE A 86 5.50 -10.72 -21.71
CA ILE A 86 5.94 -10.36 -20.36
C ILE A 86 4.99 -9.35 -19.68
N PHE A 87 4.39 -8.42 -20.43
CA PHE A 87 3.43 -7.46 -19.88
C PHE A 87 2.03 -8.04 -19.73
N THR A 88 1.69 -9.05 -20.54
CA THR A 88 0.49 -9.88 -20.31
C THR A 88 0.62 -10.64 -19.00
N GLU A 89 1.72 -11.35 -18.79
CA GLU A 89 2.00 -12.09 -17.55
C GLU A 89 2.02 -11.16 -16.32
N MET A 90 2.62 -9.97 -16.42
CA MET A 90 2.58 -8.97 -15.36
C MET A 90 1.15 -8.53 -15.03
N SER A 91 0.32 -8.32 -16.05
CA SER A 91 -1.09 -7.93 -15.89
C SER A 91 -1.89 -9.01 -15.18
N ASP A 92 -1.74 -10.25 -15.62
CA ASP A 92 -2.45 -11.40 -15.05
C ASP A 92 -2.02 -11.64 -13.60
N TYR A 93 -0.72 -11.51 -13.32
CA TYR A 93 -0.20 -11.55 -11.96
C TYR A 93 -0.83 -10.45 -11.10
N MET A 94 -0.89 -9.21 -11.59
CA MET A 94 -1.45 -8.10 -10.83
C MET A 94 -2.95 -8.26 -10.57
N ASP A 95 -3.71 -8.84 -11.51
CA ASP A 95 -5.13 -9.12 -11.32
C ASP A 95 -5.34 -10.14 -10.19
N VAL A 96 -4.54 -11.21 -10.17
CA VAL A 96 -4.56 -12.18 -9.07
C VAL A 96 -4.12 -11.54 -7.76
N PHE A 97 -3.01 -10.78 -7.78
CA PHE A 97 -2.48 -10.08 -6.61
C PHE A 97 -3.53 -9.16 -6.00
N ASN A 98 -4.18 -8.33 -6.82
CA ASN A 98 -5.26 -7.43 -6.42
C ASN A 98 -6.38 -8.17 -5.68
N GLN A 99 -6.82 -9.32 -6.20
CA GLN A 99 -7.84 -10.13 -5.53
C GLN A 99 -7.36 -10.66 -4.18
N LYS A 100 -6.13 -11.18 -4.13
CA LYS A 100 -5.58 -11.80 -2.91
C LYS A 100 -5.28 -10.77 -1.81
N ILE A 101 -4.68 -9.63 -2.14
CA ILE A 101 -4.34 -8.60 -1.16
C ILE A 101 -5.60 -7.96 -0.56
N ASN A 102 -6.64 -7.74 -1.37
CA ASN A 102 -7.93 -7.24 -0.88
C ASN A 102 -8.64 -8.26 0.02
N LEU A 103 -8.61 -9.55 -0.36
CA LEU A 103 -9.17 -10.60 0.47
C LEU A 103 -8.44 -10.72 1.81
N LEU A 104 -7.09 -10.68 1.78
CA LEU A 104 -6.26 -10.69 2.97
C LEU A 104 -6.60 -9.50 3.88
N ASN A 105 -6.64 -8.29 3.33
CA ASN A 105 -7.02 -7.09 4.08
C ASN A 105 -8.40 -7.24 4.77
N LYS A 106 -9.40 -7.74 4.03
CA LYS A 106 -10.75 -7.96 4.55
C LYS A 106 -10.78 -8.99 5.68
N ILE A 107 -10.09 -10.11 5.51
CA ILE A 107 -10.04 -11.17 6.53
C ILE A 107 -9.33 -10.67 7.78
N SER A 108 -8.16 -10.02 7.64
CA SER A 108 -7.39 -9.56 8.79
C SER A 108 -8.15 -8.51 9.61
N HIS A 109 -8.86 -7.58 8.97
CA HIS A 109 -9.72 -6.63 9.68
C HIS A 109 -10.92 -7.30 10.35
N ARG A 110 -11.49 -8.35 9.72
CA ARG A 110 -12.58 -9.12 10.31
C ARG A 110 -12.13 -9.84 11.57
N VAL A 111 -11.00 -10.55 11.53
CA VAL A 111 -10.42 -11.25 12.69
C VAL A 111 -10.13 -10.27 13.82
N TYR A 112 -9.54 -9.12 13.51
CA TYR A 112 -9.30 -8.07 14.50
C TYR A 112 -10.59 -7.56 15.15
N LYS A 113 -11.63 -7.31 14.34
CA LYS A 113 -12.92 -6.87 14.86
C LYS A 113 -13.54 -7.94 15.77
N GLU A 114 -13.60 -9.19 15.32
CA GLU A 114 -14.14 -10.30 16.11
C GLU A 114 -13.37 -10.46 17.43
N LYS A 115 -12.04 -10.35 17.41
CA LYS A 115 -11.21 -10.39 18.64
C LYS A 115 -11.47 -9.20 19.56
N LYS A 116 -11.62 -8.00 18.99
CA LYS A 116 -11.93 -6.78 19.75
C LYS A 116 -13.30 -6.85 20.43
N ASP A 117 -14.29 -7.35 19.72
CA ASP A 117 -15.64 -7.54 20.25
C ASP A 117 -15.60 -8.55 21.42
N TYR A 118 -14.91 -9.69 21.25
CA TYR A 118 -14.68 -10.67 22.32
C TYR A 118 -13.92 -10.11 23.52
N PHE A 119 -12.86 -9.33 23.27
CA PHE A 119 -12.08 -8.68 24.33
C PHE A 119 -12.95 -7.73 25.18
N ASN A 120 -13.83 -6.96 24.54
CA ASN A 120 -14.73 -6.06 25.26
C ASN A 120 -15.70 -6.84 26.15
N GLU A 121 -16.24 -7.96 25.68
CA GLU A 121 -17.09 -8.84 26.49
C GLU A 121 -16.34 -9.45 27.67
N MET A 122 -15.12 -9.95 27.44
CA MET A 122 -14.29 -10.53 28.51
C MET A 122 -14.00 -9.53 29.63
N LYS A 123 -13.75 -8.27 29.27
CA LYS A 123 -13.38 -7.22 30.22
C LYS A 123 -14.48 -6.93 31.24
N GLU A 124 -15.74 -7.19 30.92
CA GLU A 124 -16.87 -7.01 31.83
C GLU A 124 -16.90 -8.06 32.96
N PHE A 125 -16.30 -9.23 32.75
CA PHE A 125 -16.34 -10.31 33.75
C PHE A 125 -15.42 -10.06 34.95
N GLY A 126 -14.29 -9.40 34.79
CA GLY A 126 -13.34 -9.14 35.88
C GLY A 126 -13.97 -8.39 37.07
N PRO A 127 -14.64 -7.25 36.84
CA PRO A 127 -15.38 -6.52 37.87
C PRO A 127 -16.50 -7.34 38.54
N ILE A 128 -17.19 -8.20 37.77
CA ILE A 128 -18.26 -9.06 38.29
C ILE A 128 -17.70 -10.07 39.31
N HIS A 129 -16.62 -10.78 38.96
CA HIS A 129 -15.97 -11.73 39.87
C HIS A 129 -15.39 -11.02 41.10
N THR A 130 -14.85 -9.82 40.93
CA THR A 130 -14.38 -8.99 42.05
C THR A 130 -15.53 -8.63 43.01
N LEU A 131 -16.68 -8.22 42.47
CA LEU A 131 -17.86 -7.89 43.28
C LEU A 131 -18.40 -9.12 44.03
N TRP A 132 -18.48 -10.28 43.36
CA TRP A 132 -18.92 -11.52 44.00
C TRP A 132 -17.96 -11.98 45.10
N SER A 133 -16.65 -11.78 44.91
CA SER A 133 -15.67 -12.11 45.95
C SER A 133 -15.89 -11.36 47.26
N ALA A 134 -16.50 -10.17 47.21
CA ALA A 134 -16.85 -9.40 48.41
C ALA A 134 -18.12 -9.90 49.12
N SER A 135 -18.90 -10.79 48.50
CA SER A 135 -20.16 -11.32 49.03
C SER A 135 -20.07 -12.80 49.43
N GLU A 136 -19.10 -13.54 48.90
CA GLU A 136 -18.95 -14.98 49.08
C GLU A 136 -17.65 -15.31 49.85
N GLU A 137 -17.74 -15.47 51.17
CA GLU A 137 -16.56 -15.70 52.04
C GLU A 137 -15.80 -16.99 51.68
N ASP A 138 -16.51 -18.10 51.43
CA ASP A 138 -15.88 -19.40 51.13
C ASP A 138 -15.21 -19.46 49.74
N LEU A 139 -15.60 -18.57 48.83
CA LEU A 139 -15.13 -18.56 47.44
C LEU A 139 -14.30 -17.32 47.09
N GLU A 140 -14.04 -16.44 48.06
CA GLU A 140 -13.40 -15.14 47.86
C GLU A 140 -12.10 -15.25 47.04
N ASP A 141 -11.18 -16.12 47.48
CA ASP A 141 -9.88 -16.31 46.84
C ASP A 141 -10.00 -16.87 45.42
N THR A 142 -10.96 -17.79 45.20
CA THR A 142 -11.19 -18.39 43.88
C THR A 142 -11.74 -17.35 42.90
N LEU A 143 -12.69 -16.52 43.35
CA LEU A 143 -13.29 -15.47 42.55
C LEU A 143 -12.28 -14.33 42.24
N LYS A 144 -11.43 -13.96 43.20
CA LYS A 144 -10.30 -13.04 42.95
C LYS A 144 -9.30 -13.62 41.97
N GLY A 145 -9.02 -14.92 42.06
CA GLY A 145 -8.20 -15.65 41.10
C GLY A 145 -8.78 -15.57 39.68
N MET A 146 -10.08 -15.82 39.52
CA MET A 146 -10.77 -15.69 38.23
C MET A 146 -10.71 -14.26 37.68
N ALA A 147 -10.97 -13.25 38.52
CA ALA A 147 -10.87 -11.84 38.12
C ALA A 147 -9.46 -11.49 37.60
N THR A 148 -8.43 -11.99 38.29
CA THR A 148 -7.02 -11.80 37.91
C THR A 148 -6.69 -12.50 36.60
N GLY A 149 -7.14 -13.75 36.41
CA GLY A 149 -6.94 -14.48 35.16
C GLY A 149 -7.61 -13.79 33.97
N ILE A 150 -8.84 -13.30 34.15
CA ILE A 150 -9.55 -12.51 33.11
C ILE A 150 -8.77 -11.24 32.75
N ASP A 151 -8.22 -10.52 33.72
CA ASP A 151 -7.40 -9.33 33.49
C ASP A 151 -6.11 -9.67 32.70
N GLN A 152 -5.48 -10.81 33.00
CA GLN A 152 -4.32 -11.31 32.26
C GLN A 152 -4.66 -11.67 30.81
N CYS A 153 -5.74 -12.42 30.57
CA CYS A 153 -6.25 -12.70 29.22
C CYS A 153 -6.54 -11.42 28.44
N CYS A 154 -7.17 -10.43 29.09
CA CYS A 154 -7.42 -9.11 28.50
C CYS A 154 -6.12 -8.41 28.09
N LYS A 155 -5.11 -8.37 28.96
CA LYS A 155 -3.80 -7.76 28.67
C LYS A 155 -3.10 -8.45 27.50
N ALA A 156 -3.10 -9.78 27.46
CA ALA A 156 -2.53 -10.55 26.37
C ALA A 156 -3.26 -10.25 25.04
N ALA A 157 -4.60 -10.20 25.05
CA ALA A 157 -5.40 -9.88 23.88
C ALA A 157 -5.17 -8.44 23.39
N ASP A 158 -5.03 -7.47 24.29
CA ASP A 158 -4.76 -6.07 23.96
C ASP A 158 -3.39 -5.91 23.27
N LYS A 159 -2.35 -6.53 23.84
CA LYS A 159 -1.01 -6.59 23.23
C LYS A 159 -1.03 -7.22 21.84
N TRP A 160 -1.76 -8.32 21.69
CA TRP A 160 -1.93 -9.00 20.40
C TRP A 160 -2.59 -8.10 19.35
N MET A 161 -3.66 -7.40 19.74
CA MET A 161 -4.39 -6.46 18.87
C MET A 161 -3.52 -5.27 18.48
N ALA A 162 -2.79 -4.68 19.43
CA ALA A 162 -1.87 -3.58 19.18
C ALA A 162 -0.79 -3.95 18.15
N ALA A 163 -0.16 -5.12 18.31
CA ALA A 163 0.85 -5.60 17.37
C ALA A 163 0.29 -5.79 15.96
N LEU A 164 -0.93 -6.33 15.81
CA LEU A 164 -1.56 -6.48 14.50
C LEU A 164 -1.84 -5.11 13.84
N SER A 165 -2.35 -4.17 14.63
CA SER A 165 -2.66 -2.80 14.20
C SER A 165 -1.40 -2.03 13.78
N GLU A 166 -0.30 -2.16 14.51
CA GLU A 166 0.91 -1.37 14.31
C GLU A 166 1.91 -1.95 13.30
N SER A 167 1.90 -3.27 13.08
CA SER A 167 2.90 -3.94 12.25
C SER A 167 2.32 -4.60 11.00
N PHE A 168 1.19 -5.28 11.11
CA PHE A 168 0.64 -6.07 10.01
C PHE A 168 -0.22 -5.23 9.07
N PHE A 169 -1.21 -4.49 9.60
CA PHE A 169 -2.10 -3.66 8.78
C PHE A 169 -1.37 -2.62 7.93
N PRO A 170 -0.34 -1.91 8.42
CA PRO A 170 0.38 -0.93 7.61
C PRO A 170 1.06 -1.56 6.38
N VAL A 171 1.61 -2.76 6.52
CA VAL A 171 2.24 -3.50 5.39
C VAL A 171 1.18 -3.87 4.36
N ILE A 172 0.05 -4.44 4.79
CA ILE A 172 -1.05 -4.78 3.87
C ILE A 172 -1.58 -3.54 3.14
N HIS A 173 -1.74 -2.43 3.87
CA HIS A 173 -2.21 -1.17 3.29
C HIS A 173 -1.23 -0.61 2.26
N GLU A 174 0.07 -0.64 2.54
CA GLU A 174 1.10 -0.23 1.59
C GLU A 174 1.03 -1.03 0.28
N TYR A 175 0.85 -2.35 0.36
CA TYR A 175 0.75 -3.19 -0.84
C TYR A 175 -0.57 -3.05 -1.60
N LEU A 176 -1.65 -2.61 -0.94
CA LEU A 176 -2.86 -2.15 -1.62
C LEU A 176 -2.60 -0.90 -2.45
N LEU A 177 -1.82 0.06 -1.93
CA LEU A 177 -1.43 1.26 -2.66
C LEU A 177 -0.48 0.93 -3.82
N TYR A 178 0.50 0.05 -3.62
CA TYR A 178 1.36 -0.42 -4.72
C TYR A 178 0.56 -1.07 -5.83
N ASN A 179 -0.44 -1.89 -5.48
CA ASN A 179 -1.31 -2.53 -6.45
C ASN A 179 -2.02 -1.50 -7.34
N GLU A 180 -2.60 -0.45 -6.75
CA GLU A 180 -3.25 0.62 -7.52
C GLU A 180 -2.27 1.31 -8.47
N ILE A 181 -1.08 1.65 -7.99
CA ILE A 181 -0.06 2.33 -8.79
C ILE A 181 0.47 1.44 -9.92
N LEU A 182 0.79 0.17 -9.66
CA LEU A 182 1.31 -0.76 -10.67
C LEU A 182 0.30 -1.01 -11.79
N MET A 183 -0.98 -1.19 -11.44
CA MET A 183 -2.06 -1.29 -12.43
C MET A 183 -2.16 0.00 -13.28
N GLY A 184 -2.00 1.17 -12.64
CA GLY A 184 -1.96 2.45 -13.32
C GLY A 184 -0.78 2.57 -14.30
N VAL A 185 0.42 2.11 -13.91
CA VAL A 185 1.63 2.13 -14.75
C VAL A 185 1.49 1.16 -15.93
N LEU A 186 1.02 -0.07 -15.71
CA LEU A 186 0.73 -1.03 -16.78
C LEU A 186 -0.25 -0.46 -17.80
N LYS A 187 -1.36 0.12 -17.31
CA LYS A 187 -2.35 0.79 -18.17
C LYS A 187 -1.74 1.95 -18.95
N ARG A 188 -0.82 2.71 -18.34
CA ARG A 188 -0.15 3.83 -19.02
C ARG A 188 0.79 3.34 -20.12
N ARG A 189 1.53 2.26 -19.86
CA ARG A 189 2.36 1.59 -20.88
C ARG A 189 1.51 1.12 -22.05
N ASP A 190 0.39 0.47 -21.77
CA ASP A 190 -0.52 -0.05 -22.79
C ASP A 190 -1.17 1.06 -23.64
N GLN A 191 -1.41 2.23 -23.07
CA GLN A 191 -1.84 3.41 -23.84
C GLN A 191 -0.77 3.91 -24.81
N ILE A 192 0.51 3.90 -24.42
CA ILE A 192 1.61 4.30 -25.29
C ILE A 192 1.72 3.32 -26.46
N GLN A 193 1.62 2.02 -26.19
CA GLN A 193 1.59 0.98 -27.23
C GLN A 193 0.40 1.16 -28.18
N ALA A 194 -0.81 1.39 -27.67
CA ALA A 194 -1.98 1.60 -28.52
C ALA A 194 -1.86 2.86 -29.39
N GLU A 195 -1.25 3.92 -28.87
CA GLU A 195 -0.96 5.15 -29.64
C GLU A 195 0.06 4.87 -30.77
N LEU A 196 1.10 4.10 -30.49
CA LEU A 196 2.09 3.64 -31.47
C LEU A 196 1.46 2.76 -32.56
N ASP A 197 0.68 1.74 -32.17
CA ASP A 197 0.01 0.82 -33.10
C ASP A 197 -0.94 1.60 -34.02
N SER A 198 -1.71 2.55 -33.49
CA SER A 198 -2.63 3.38 -34.27
C SER A 198 -1.92 4.29 -35.28
N LYS A 199 -0.79 4.91 -34.89
CA LYS A 199 0.01 5.77 -35.77
C LYS A 199 0.70 4.96 -36.86
N THR A 200 1.19 3.77 -36.51
CA THR A 200 1.79 2.81 -37.43
C THR A 200 0.77 2.34 -38.47
N ASP A 201 -0.41 1.89 -38.04
CA ASP A 201 -1.52 1.50 -38.93
C ASP A 201 -1.93 2.65 -39.87
N ALA A 202 -1.99 3.89 -39.36
CA ALA A 202 -2.33 5.05 -40.17
C ALA A 202 -1.28 5.34 -41.25
N MET A 203 0.01 5.12 -40.96
CA MET A 203 1.10 5.28 -41.93
C MET A 203 1.00 4.24 -43.05
N TYR A 204 0.79 2.97 -42.71
CA TYR A 204 0.63 1.88 -43.69
C TYR A 204 -0.60 2.09 -44.60
N ASN A 205 -1.72 2.56 -44.04
CA ASN A 205 -2.97 2.70 -44.79
C ASN A 205 -3.06 3.98 -45.64
N LYS A 206 -2.31 5.05 -45.32
CA LYS A 206 -2.44 6.36 -46.00
C LYS A 206 -1.37 6.68 -47.05
N LYS A 207 -0.41 5.80 -47.37
CA LYS A 207 0.73 6.08 -48.29
C LYS A 207 1.24 7.53 -48.17
N ALA A 208 1.65 7.89 -46.95
CA ALA A 208 2.41 9.08 -46.55
C ALA A 208 2.39 10.30 -47.49
N GLU A 209 1.42 11.20 -47.33
CA GLU A 209 1.55 12.60 -47.77
C GLU A 209 2.16 13.52 -46.69
N ASN A 210 2.38 13.03 -45.46
CA ASN A 210 2.89 13.84 -44.34
C ASN A 210 4.20 13.28 -43.75
N GLY A 211 5.32 13.96 -44.02
CA GLY A 211 6.66 13.62 -43.51
C GLY A 211 6.86 13.72 -41.99
N LEU A 212 5.87 14.23 -41.25
CA LEU A 212 5.90 14.32 -39.78
C LEU A 212 5.50 12.99 -39.08
N LEU A 213 4.81 12.08 -39.77
CA LEU A 213 4.34 10.83 -39.18
C LEU A 213 5.48 9.86 -38.79
N PRO A 214 6.56 9.67 -39.59
CA PRO A 214 7.69 8.83 -39.20
C PRO A 214 8.42 9.33 -37.95
N GLU A 215 8.59 10.65 -37.81
CA GLU A 215 9.25 11.24 -36.63
C GLU A 215 8.41 11.05 -35.36
N GLU A 216 7.07 11.20 -35.47
CA GLU A 216 6.16 10.93 -34.35
C GLU A 216 6.15 9.46 -33.92
N ILE A 217 6.25 8.53 -34.88
CA ILE A 217 6.35 7.08 -34.61
C ILE A 217 7.65 6.79 -33.86
N GLY A 218 8.80 7.27 -34.34
CA GLY A 218 10.09 7.07 -33.67
C GLY A 218 10.10 7.57 -32.22
N LYS A 219 9.50 8.75 -31.96
CA LYS A 219 9.35 9.27 -30.59
C LYS A 219 8.47 8.38 -29.70
N LEU A 220 7.45 7.73 -30.26
CA LEU A 220 6.59 6.80 -29.52
C LEU A 220 7.29 5.47 -29.27
N GLU A 221 8.10 4.99 -30.20
CA GLU A 221 8.96 3.80 -30.05
C GLU A 221 9.96 4.01 -28.91
N ASP A 222 10.74 5.10 -28.94
CA ASP A 222 11.71 5.44 -27.89
C ASP A 222 11.03 5.51 -26.51
N LYS A 223 9.85 6.16 -26.46
CA LYS A 223 9.10 6.33 -25.22
C LYS A 223 8.56 5.00 -24.69
N LEU A 224 8.07 4.13 -25.57
CA LEU A 224 7.59 2.80 -25.22
C LEU A 224 8.73 1.92 -24.73
N GLU A 225 9.89 1.97 -25.38
CA GLU A 225 11.08 1.23 -24.97
C GLU A 225 11.56 1.68 -23.58
N CYS A 226 11.67 3.00 -23.36
CA CYS A 226 11.99 3.54 -22.04
C CYS A 226 11.00 3.08 -20.96
N ALA A 227 9.69 3.11 -21.26
CA ALA A 227 8.65 2.67 -20.33
C ALA A 227 8.74 1.16 -20.04
N ASN A 228 9.01 0.34 -21.05
CA ASN A 228 9.16 -1.11 -20.91
C ASN A 228 10.36 -1.44 -20.02
N ASN A 229 11.52 -0.84 -20.29
CA ASN A 229 12.76 -1.08 -19.53
C ASN A 229 12.62 -0.64 -18.07
N ALA A 230 12.03 0.54 -17.83
CA ALA A 230 11.80 1.05 -16.48
C ALA A 230 10.83 0.14 -15.71
N LEU A 231 9.70 -0.22 -16.31
CA LEU A 231 8.68 -1.07 -15.68
C LEU A 231 9.23 -2.47 -15.35
N GLN A 232 9.99 -3.09 -16.25
CA GLN A 232 10.61 -4.39 -15.97
C GLN A 232 11.60 -4.33 -14.82
N ALA A 233 12.46 -3.32 -14.80
CA ALA A 233 13.42 -3.14 -13.72
C ALA A 233 12.73 -2.90 -12.36
N ASP A 234 11.68 -2.08 -12.34
CA ASP A 234 10.88 -1.80 -11.14
C ASP A 234 10.07 -3.02 -10.69
N TRP A 235 9.58 -3.84 -11.64
CA TRP A 235 8.82 -5.04 -11.36
C TRP A 235 9.61 -6.06 -10.54
N ASP A 236 10.85 -6.34 -10.92
CA ASP A 236 11.68 -7.30 -10.20
C ASP A 236 12.06 -6.80 -8.80
N ARG A 237 12.37 -5.51 -8.69
CA ARG A 237 12.59 -4.86 -7.38
C ARG A 237 11.35 -4.96 -6.50
N TRP A 238 10.18 -4.63 -7.05
CA TRP A 238 8.93 -4.67 -6.32
C TRP A 238 8.59 -6.08 -5.83
N LYS A 239 8.73 -7.11 -6.68
CA LYS A 239 8.53 -8.51 -6.28
C LYS A 239 9.45 -8.92 -5.14
N HIS A 240 10.72 -8.50 -5.20
CA HIS A 240 11.69 -8.78 -4.15
C HIS A 240 11.29 -8.13 -2.82
N SER A 241 10.97 -6.84 -2.85
CA SER A 241 10.48 -6.12 -1.66
C SER A 241 9.17 -6.71 -1.13
N LEU A 242 8.22 -7.06 -1.99
CA LEU A 242 6.98 -7.74 -1.62
C LEU A 242 7.25 -9.02 -0.84
N HIS A 243 8.17 -9.85 -1.32
CA HIS A 243 8.50 -11.11 -0.66
C HIS A 243 9.10 -10.88 0.73
N LEU A 244 10.07 -9.97 0.85
CA LEU A 244 10.74 -9.69 2.12
C LEU A 244 9.77 -9.09 3.15
N ASP A 245 8.97 -8.10 2.74
CA ASP A 245 8.05 -7.41 3.64
C ASP A 245 6.91 -8.30 4.09
N MET A 246 6.33 -9.10 3.19
CA MET A 246 5.29 -10.07 3.55
C MET A 246 5.86 -11.14 4.49
N LYS A 247 7.06 -11.66 4.21
CA LYS A 247 7.72 -12.64 5.09
C LYS A 247 7.94 -12.06 6.49
N ALA A 248 8.44 -10.83 6.59
CA ALA A 248 8.63 -10.16 7.86
C ALA A 248 7.29 -9.96 8.59
N ALA A 249 6.27 -9.43 7.91
CA ALA A 249 4.96 -9.17 8.50
C ALA A 249 4.28 -10.44 9.03
N PHE A 250 4.28 -11.53 8.25
CA PHE A 250 3.74 -12.80 8.70
C PHE A 250 4.58 -13.47 9.79
N GLY A 251 5.91 -13.31 9.75
CA GLY A 251 6.81 -13.77 10.81
C GLY A 251 6.50 -13.11 12.15
N THR A 252 6.46 -11.78 12.17
CA THR A 252 6.09 -11.00 13.36
C THR A 252 4.68 -11.33 13.84
N MET A 253 3.72 -11.50 12.93
CA MET A 253 2.36 -11.92 13.30
C MET A 253 2.33 -13.31 13.95
N ALA A 254 3.13 -14.26 13.44
CA ALA A 254 3.21 -15.61 14.00
C ALA A 254 3.84 -15.60 15.40
N GLU A 255 4.94 -14.86 15.59
CA GLU A 255 5.57 -14.67 16.91
C GLU A 255 4.60 -14.02 17.91
N ASN A 256 3.85 -13.00 17.46
CA ASN A 256 2.83 -12.36 18.27
C ASN A 256 1.68 -13.31 18.65
N ASN A 257 1.25 -14.18 17.72
CA ASN A 257 0.26 -15.22 18.02
C ASN A 257 0.78 -16.20 19.08
N LEU A 258 2.04 -16.65 18.96
CA LEU A 258 2.64 -17.57 19.93
C LEU A 258 2.71 -16.94 21.32
N SER A 259 3.24 -15.71 21.43
CA SER A 259 3.29 -14.97 22.68
C SER A 259 1.90 -14.79 23.29
N TYR A 260 0.88 -14.50 22.47
CA TYR A 260 -0.49 -14.36 22.94
C TYR A 260 -1.00 -15.64 23.58
N TYR A 261 -0.92 -16.78 22.89
CA TYR A 261 -1.42 -18.04 23.43
C TYR A 261 -0.60 -18.54 24.63
N GLU A 262 0.72 -18.32 24.65
CA GLU A 262 1.54 -18.65 25.82
C GLU A 262 1.19 -17.83 27.07
N GLU A 263 0.79 -16.57 26.91
CA GLU A 263 0.34 -15.70 27.99
C GLU A 263 -1.11 -16.02 28.41
N ASP A 264 -1.98 -16.36 27.46
CA ASP A 264 -3.41 -16.65 27.69
C ASP A 264 -3.66 -18.00 28.39
N PHE A 265 -2.77 -18.97 28.22
CA PHE A 265 -2.86 -20.29 28.86
C PHE A 265 -2.11 -20.42 30.19
N ARG A 266 -1.44 -19.35 30.67
CA ARG A 266 -0.76 -19.33 31.98
C ARG A 266 -1.68 -18.82 33.08
#